data_AF-A0A4R5D152-F1
#
_entry.id   AF-A0A4R5D152-F1
#
_cell.length_a   1.000
_cell.length_b   1.000
_cell.length_c   1.000
_cell.angle_alpha   90.00
_cell.angle_beta   90.00
_cell.angle_gamma   90.00
#
_symmetry.space_group_name_H-M   'P 1'
#
loop_
_entity.id
_entity.type
_entity.pdbx_description
1 polymer ?
#
loop_
_entity_poly.entity_id
_entity_poly.type
_entity_poly.pdbx_seq_one_letter_code
_entity_poly.pdbx_strand_id
1 'polypeptide(L)' 'MTKLQIRAFLYQLGCFAILFISARYVVEHYTNLTGFWIPLTAFVIGTLLSPKFHAIKTKDGEKLFMKWIFMKGIKEIG' A
#
# COMPACT_ATOMS: atom_id res chain seq x y z
N MET A 1 5.64 -19.44 0.23
CA MET A 1 4.88 -18.45 -0.55
C MET A 1 4.92 -18.85 -2.01
N THR A 2 3.79 -18.84 -2.69
CA THR A 2 3.76 -19.07 -4.15
C THR A 2 4.28 -17.84 -4.89
N LYS A 3 4.72 -18.01 -6.15
CA LYS A 3 5.19 -16.89 -7.01
C LYS A 3 4.17 -15.74 -7.05
N LEU A 4 2.88 -16.06 -6.98
CA LEU A 4 1.81 -15.07 -7.02
C LEU A 4 1.70 -14.28 -5.70
N GLN A 5 1.88 -14.92 -4.54
CA GLN A 5 1.94 -14.23 -3.25
C GLN A 5 3.15 -13.28 -3.16
N ILE A 6 4.30 -13.69 -3.69
CA ILE A 6 5.50 -12.84 -3.72
C ILE A 6 5.25 -11.59 -4.58
N ARG A 7 4.62 -11.76 -5.75
CA ARG A 7 4.18 -10.62 -6.57
C ARG A 7 3.19 -9.73 -5.81
N ALA A 8 2.21 -10.29 -5.12
CA ALA A 8 1.26 -9.54 -4.27
C ALA A 8 2.00 -8.64 -3.29
N PHE A 9 2.96 -9.24 -2.58
CA PHE A 9 3.75 -8.58 -1.56
C PHE A 9 4.64 -7.49 -2.17
N LEU A 10 5.28 -7.75 -3.31
CA LEU A 10 6.07 -6.73 -4.03
C LEU A 10 5.21 -5.56 -4.50
N TYR A 11 3.99 -5.81 -5.00
CA TYR A 11 3.07 -4.73 -5.38
C TYR A 11 2.61 -3.91 -4.16
N GLN A 12 2.30 -4.58 -3.05
CA GLN A 12 1.95 -3.88 -1.81
C GLN A 12 3.11 -3.06 -1.27
N LEU A 13 4.32 -3.62 -1.24
CA LEU A 13 5.52 -2.95 -0.74
C LEU A 13 5.93 -1.79 -1.65
N GLY A 14 5.86 -1.96 -2.97
CA GLY A 14 6.12 -0.90 -3.94
C GLY A 14 5.12 0.25 -3.85
N CYS A 15 3.82 -0.04 -3.83
CA CYS A 15 2.79 1.00 -3.63
C CYS A 15 2.95 1.70 -2.29
N PHE A 16 3.21 0.96 -1.22
CA PHE A 16 3.43 1.53 0.09
C PHE A 16 4.67 2.44 0.11
N ALA A 17 5.80 2.01 -0.48
CA ALA A 17 7.02 2.79 -0.54
C ALA A 17 6.82 4.11 -1.31
N ILE A 18 6.16 4.05 -2.47
CA ILE A 18 5.86 5.24 -3.27
C ILE A 18 4.96 6.21 -2.48
N LEU A 19 3.85 5.71 -1.93
CA LEU A 19 2.93 6.54 -1.14
C LEU A 19 3.59 7.10 0.13
N PHE A 20 4.44 6.33 0.79
CA PHE A 20 5.17 6.76 1.98
C PHE A 20 6.16 7.88 1.65
N ILE A 21 6.94 7.75 0.58
CA ILE A 21 7.89 8.79 0.14
C ILE A 21 7.14 10.05 -0.27
N SER A 22 6.05 9.93 -1.04
CA SER A 22 5.22 11.08 -1.40
C SER A 22 4.60 11.74 -0.18
N ALA A 23 4.01 10.97 0.74
CA ALA A 23 3.44 11.48 1.98
C ALA A 23 4.49 12.16 2.86
N ARG A 24 5.70 11.59 2.95
CA ARG A 24 6.82 12.20 3.66
C ARG A 24 7.19 13.56 3.09
N TYR A 25 7.28 13.67 1.77
CA TYR A 25 7.59 14.95 1.12
C TYR A 25 6.50 15.99 1.36
N VAL A 26 5.23 15.59 1.30
CA VAL A 26 4.10 16.47 1.60
C VAL A 26 4.12 16.91 3.05
N VAL A 27 4.32 15.99 4.00
CA VAL A 27 4.41 16.31 5.42
C VAL A 27 5.59 17.25 5.66
N GLU A 28 6.79 16.94 5.18
CA GLU A 28 7.97 17.78 5.37
C GLU A 28 7.78 19.21 4.81
N HIS A 29 7.06 19.36 3.70
CA HIS A 29 6.86 20.65 3.05
C HIS A 29 5.69 21.46 3.64
N TYR A 30 4.59 20.80 3.99
CA TYR A 30 3.36 21.47 4.46
C TYR A 30 3.25 21.56 5.97
N THR A 31 3.82 20.60 6.68
CA THR A 31 3.86 20.61 8.13
C THR A 31 5.28 20.94 8.56
N ASN A 32 5.47 22.06 9.27
CA ASN A 32 6.73 22.43 9.93
C ASN A 32 7.06 21.47 11.10
N LEU A 33 6.65 20.20 11.01
CA LEU A 33 6.94 19.14 11.95
C LEU A 33 8.44 18.84 11.87
N THR A 34 9.09 18.78 13.02
CA THR A 34 10.52 18.51 13.13
C THR A 34 10.75 17.15 13.77
N GLY A 35 11.83 16.48 13.35
CA GLY A 35 12.27 15.21 13.92
C GLY A 35 11.36 14.02 13.57
N PHE A 36 11.04 13.21 14.57
CA PHE A 36 10.41 11.88 14.40
C PHE A 36 8.95 11.93 13.95
N TRP A 37 8.30 13.10 14.04
CA TRP A 37 6.91 13.28 13.65
C TRP A 37 6.69 13.27 12.12
N ILE A 38 7.70 13.65 11.34
CA ILE A 38 7.65 13.64 9.87
C ILE A 38 7.43 12.20 9.35
N PRO A 39 8.31 11.21 9.64
CA PRO A 39 8.10 9.85 9.19
C PRO A 39 6.89 9.19 9.86
N LEU A 40 6.53 9.56 11.09
CA LEU A 40 5.39 8.97 11.80
C LEU A 40 4.05 9.32 11.13
N THR A 41 3.83 10.61 10.84
CA THR A 41 2.62 11.06 10.16
C THR A 41 2.57 10.58 8.71
N ALA A 42 3.70 10.62 8.01
CA ALA A 42 3.83 10.04 6.67
C ALA A 42 3.55 8.52 6.66
N PHE A 43 3.97 7.80 7.70
CA PHE A 43 3.70 6.38 7.86
C PHE A 43 2.21 6.11 8.05
N VAL A 44 1.55 6.88 8.91
CA VAL A 44 0.10 6.74 9.15
C VAL A 44 -0.67 7.05 7.87
N ILE A 45 -0.38 8.16 7.20
CA ILE A 45 -1.02 8.57 5.94
C ILE A 45 -0.75 7.52 4.85
N GLY A 46 0.51 7.12 4.67
CA GLY A 46 0.92 6.10 3.71
C GLY A 46 0.25 4.76 3.96
N THR A 47 0.09 4.34 5.22
CA THR A 47 -0.58 3.07 5.59
C THR A 47 -2.10 3.15 5.38
N LEU A 48 -2.72 4.29 5.68
CA LEU A 48 -4.16 4.48 5.53
C LEU A 48 -4.58 4.56 4.05
N LEU A 49 -3.78 5.27 3.25
CA LEU A 49 -3.98 5.44 1.81
C LEU A 49 -3.43 4.26 1.00
N SER A 50 -2.59 3.41 1.59
CA SER A 50 -1.98 2.28 0.89
C SER A 50 -3.03 1.28 0.41
N PRO A 51 -3.01 0.92 -0.88
CA PRO A 51 -3.79 -0.21 -1.37
C PRO A 51 -3.29 -1.52 -0.75
N LYS A 52 -4.23 -2.31 -0.23
CA LYS A 52 -3.95 -3.64 0.33
C LYS A 52 -4.06 -4.67 -0.78
N PHE A 53 -2.95 -5.32 -1.11
CA PHE A 53 -2.92 -6.43 -2.07
C PHE A 53 -2.84 -7.75 -1.32
N HIS A 54 -3.73 -8.69 -1.62
CA HIS A 54 -3.73 -10.02 -1.02
C HIS A 54 -3.89 -11.06 -2.12
N ALA A 55 -3.02 -12.07 -2.14
CA ALA A 55 -3.20 -13.23 -2.99
C ALA A 55 -3.99 -14.30 -2.21
N ILE A 56 -5.18 -14.64 -2.70
CA ILE A 56 -6.07 -15.63 -2.10
C ILE A 56 -6.13 -16.83 -3.03
N LYS A 57 -5.93 -18.04 -2.48
CA LYS A 57 -6.18 -19.30 -3.19
C LYS A 57 -7.69 -19.54 -3.21
N THR A 58 -8.30 -19.41 -4.39
CA THR A 58 -9.69 -19.86 -4.60
C THR A 58 -9.70 -21.25 -5.24
N LYS A 59 -10.87 -21.90 -5.28
CA LYS A 59 -11.04 -23.26 -5.81
C LYS A 59 -10.62 -23.41 -7.29
N ASP A 60 -10.67 -22.32 -8.07
CA ASP A 60 -10.30 -22.23 -9.48
C ASP A 60 -8.85 -21.78 -9.76
N GLY A 61 -8.07 -21.43 -8.73
CA GLY A 61 -6.69 -20.96 -8.89
C GLY A 61 -6.25 -19.88 -7.90
N GLU A 62 -4.98 -19.47 -7.99
CA GLU A 62 -4.45 -18.33 -7.22
C GLU A 62 -4.88 -17.03 -7.89
N LYS A 63 -5.59 -16.17 -7.14
CA LYS A 63 -6.03 -14.85 -7.62
C LYS A 63 -5.47 -13.74 -6.74
N LEU A 64 -4.98 -12.67 -7.34
CA LEU A 64 -4.56 -11.47 -6.62
C LEU A 64 -5.79 -10.56 -6.43
N PHE A 65 -5.93 -9.99 -5.25
CA PHE A 65 -6.99 -9.06 -4.93
C PHE A 65 -6.37 -7.76 -4.43
N MET A 66 -6.82 -6.61 -4.96
CA MET A 66 -6.44 -5.28 -4.53
C MET A 66 -7.65 -4.56 -3.95
N LYS A 67 -7.56 -4.17 -2.68
CA LYS A 67 -8.53 -3.29 -2.04
C LYS A 67 -7.90 -1.94 -1.79
N TRP A 68 -8.53 -0.87 -2.27
CA TRP A 68 -8.03 0.48 -2.08
C TRP A 68 -9.16 1.40 -1.60
N ILE A 69 -8.85 2.35 -0.72
CA ILE A 69 -9.86 3.20 -0.08
C ILE A 69 -10.56 4.14 -1.07
N PHE A 70 -9.87 4.48 -2.18
CA PHE A 70 -10.42 5.31 -3.26
C PHE A 70 -11.20 4.53 -4.32
N MET A 71 -11.06 3.20 -4.35
CA MET A 71 -11.76 2.36 -5.32
C MET A 71 -12.90 1.62 -4.63
N LYS A 72 -14.11 1.80 -5.15
CA LYS A 72 -15.29 1.10 -4.64
C LYS A 72 -15.24 -0.37 -5.10
N GLY A 73 -14.77 -1.25 -4.22
CA GLY A 73 -14.73 -2.70 -4.46
C GLY A 73 -13.32 -3.31 -4.33
N ILE A 74 -13.27 -4.63 -4.34
CA ILE A 74 -12.03 -5.40 -4.39
C ILE A 74 -11.77 -5.70 -5.87
N LYS A 75 -10.70 -5.17 -6.45
CA LYS A 75 -10.31 -5.54 -7.81
C LYS A 75 -9.60 -6.87 -7.77
N GLU A 76 -10.10 -7.82 -8.54
CA GLU A 76 -9.36 -9.01 -8.88
C GLU A 76 -8.31 -8.66 -9.93
N ILE A 77 -7.06 -8.95 -9.63
CA ILE A 77 -5.92 -8.88 -10.52
C ILE A 77 -5.63 -10.34 -10.87
N GLY A 78 -5.94 -10.73 -12.10
CA GLY A 78 -5.79 -12.09 -12.62
C GLY A 78 -4.88 -12.05 -13.83
#